data_AF-B9S855-F1
#
_entry.id   AF-B9S855-F1
#
_cell.length_a   1.000
_cell.length_b   1.000
_cell.length_c   1.000
_cell.angle_alpha   90.00
_cell.angle_beta   90.00
_cell.angle_gamma   90.00
#
_symmetry.space_group_name_H-M   'P 1'
#
loop_
_entity.id
_entity.type
_entity.pdbx_description
1 polymer ?
#
loop_
_entity_poly.entity_id
_entity_poly.type
_entity_poly.pdbx_seq_one_letter_code
_entity_poly.pdbx_strand_id
1 'polypeptide(L)'
;MLPSDPIIVILSKARHFNEASKMYNKVKGVESTRRVERLVGWNRPSVNCFIIDTDGFVKENGIITATSGIIHDYCGAWICQFMTRLGSCNSVLAELWGMLHGL
;
A
#
# COMPACT_ATOMS: atom_id res chain seq x y z
N MET A 1 8.25 9.93 -20.25
CA MET A 1 8.46 8.51 -20.58
C MET A 1 7.15 7.81 -20.27
N LEU A 2 6.39 7.38 -21.28
CA LEU A 2 5.17 6.60 -21.04
C LEU A 2 5.57 5.28 -20.35
N PRO A 3 4.79 4.76 -19.39
CA PRO A 3 5.24 3.67 -18.54
C PRO A 3 5.43 2.38 -19.33
N SER A 4 6.33 1.52 -18.85
CA SER A 4 6.39 0.10 -19.22
C SER A 4 4.98 -0.50 -19.18
N ASP A 5 4.69 -1.43 -20.10
CA ASP A 5 3.41 -2.16 -20.14
C ASP A 5 2.95 -2.50 -18.70
N PRO A 6 1.78 -2.00 -18.26
CA PRO A 6 1.32 -2.16 -16.89
C PRO A 6 1.22 -3.64 -16.47
N ILE A 7 1.00 -4.55 -17.42
CA ILE A 7 1.03 -5.99 -17.17
C ILE A 7 2.42 -6.42 -16.69
N ILE A 8 3.48 -5.95 -17.35
CA ILE A 8 4.87 -6.26 -16.98
C ILE A 8 5.19 -5.73 -15.58
N VAL A 9 4.74 -4.51 -15.26
CA VAL A 9 4.96 -3.91 -13.93
C VAL A 9 4.26 -4.72 -12.84
N ILE A 10 2.99 -5.08 -13.05
CA ILE A 10 2.21 -5.87 -12.09
C ILE A 10 2.84 -7.25 -11.89
N LEU A 11 3.18 -7.95 -12.97
CA LEU A 11 3.81 -9.28 -12.90
C LEU A 11 5.17 -9.22 -12.19
N SER A 12 5.97 -8.18 -12.46
CA SER A 12 7.26 -7.96 -11.80
C SER A 12 7.10 -7.76 -10.28
N LYS A 13 6.15 -6.92 -9.86
CA LYS A 13 5.86 -6.69 -8.43
C LYS A 13 5.34 -7.95 -7.75
N ALA A 14 4.43 -8.70 -8.39
CA ALA A 14 3.94 -9.98 -7.88
C ALA A 14 5.08 -10.99 -7.69
N ARG A 15 6.04 -11.05 -8.62
CA ARG A 15 7.22 -11.91 -8.50
C ARG A 15 8.09 -11.52 -7.30
N HIS A 16 8.45 -10.24 -7.16
CA HIS A 16 9.26 -9.77 -6.04
C HIS A 16 8.59 -10.04 -4.68
N PHE A 17 7.26 -9.86 -4.59
CA PHE A 17 6.50 -10.19 -3.39
C PHE A 17 6.61 -11.69 -3.04
N ASN A 18 6.44 -12.58 -4.03
CA ASN A 18 6.56 -14.01 -3.82
C ASN A 18 7.98 -14.43 -3.39
N GLU A 19 9.02 -13.80 -3.93
CA GLU A 19 10.42 -14.04 -3.54
C GLU A 19 10.69 -13.59 -2.09
N ALA A 20 10.26 -12.39 -1.73
CA ALA A 20 10.38 -11.86 -0.37
C ALA A 20 9.63 -12.74 0.65
N SER A 21 8.42 -13.20 0.29
CA SER A 21 7.62 -14.10 1.13
C SER A 21 8.33 -15.43 1.40
N LYS A 22 8.95 -16.03 0.36
CA LYS A 22 9.76 -17.25 0.52
C LYS A 22 10.95 -17.04 1.46
N MET A 23 11.66 -15.91 1.31
CA MET A 23 12.80 -15.58 2.18
C MET A 23 12.35 -15.39 3.63
N TYR A 24 11.26 -14.66 3.86
CA TYR A 24 10.72 -14.43 5.20
C TYR A 24 10.36 -15.75 5.91
N ASN A 25 9.66 -16.66 5.21
CA ASN A 25 9.28 -17.95 5.78
C ASN A 25 10.49 -18.82 6.13
N LYS A 26 11.54 -18.79 5.28
CA LYS A 26 12.81 -19.48 5.55
C LYS A 26 13.49 -18.92 6.81
N VAL A 27 13.53 -17.60 6.98
CA VAL A 27 14.16 -16.94 8.14
C VAL A 27 13.38 -17.22 9.43
N LYS A 28 12.05 -17.23 9.37
CA LYS A 28 11.19 -17.42 10.55
C LYS A 28 11.02 -18.87 10.99
N GLY A 29 11.53 -19.85 10.23
CA GLY A 29 11.38 -21.28 10.54
C GLY A 29 9.92 -21.74 10.61
N VAL A 30 9.01 -21.01 9.95
CA VAL A 30 7.58 -21.33 9.93
C VAL A 30 7.38 -22.44 8.91
N GLU A 31 7.00 -23.63 9.36
CA GLU A 31 6.47 -24.65 8.47
C GLU A 31 5.31 -24.05 7.67
N SER A 32 5.33 -24.25 6.36
CA SER A 32 4.37 -23.67 5.42
C SER A 32 2.94 -23.99 5.85
N THR A 33 2.30 -23.08 6.58
CA THR A 33 0.84 -23.08 6.72
C THR A 33 0.24 -23.13 5.32
N ARG A 34 -0.81 -23.92 5.11
CA ARG A 34 -1.45 -24.06 3.80
C ARG A 34 -1.91 -22.67 3.34
N ARG A 35 -1.21 -22.08 2.36
CA ARG A 35 -1.64 -20.82 1.72
C ARG A 35 -3.04 -21.05 1.17
N VAL A 36 -4.01 -20.34 1.73
CA VAL A 36 -5.37 -20.29 1.21
C VAL A 36 -5.50 -19.00 0.41
N GLU A 37 -5.64 -19.13 -0.90
CA GLU A 37 -5.99 -17.98 -1.74
C GLU A 37 -7.47 -17.66 -1.50
N ARG A 38 -7.74 -16.41 -1.11
CA ARG A 38 -9.09 -15.90 -0.99
C ARG A 38 -9.27 -14.83 -2.05
N LEU A 39 -10.37 -14.91 -2.77
CA LEU A 39 -10.82 -13.79 -3.59
C LEU A 39 -11.22 -12.67 -2.62
N VAL A 40 -10.42 -11.62 -2.59
CA VAL A 40 -10.73 -10.39 -1.87
C VAL A 40 -11.31 -9.43 -2.91
N GLY A 41 -12.62 -9.21 -2.82
CA GLY A 41 -13.32 -8.20 -3.61
C GLY A 41 -13.58 -6.96 -2.78
N TRP A 42 -13.60 -5.80 -3.43
CA TRP A 42 -14.06 -4.58 -2.80
C TRP A 42 -15.59 -4.60 -2.71
N ASN A 43 -16.14 -4.48 -1.50
CA ASN A 43 -17.56 -4.23 -1.29
C ASN A 43 -17.74 -2.77 -0.91
N ARG A 44 -18.83 -2.17 -1.38
CA ARG A 44 -19.17 -0.81 -0.98
C ARG A 44 -19.29 -0.73 0.54
N PRO A 45 -18.64 0.24 1.20
CA PRO A 45 -18.75 0.39 2.64
C PRO A 45 -20.17 0.82 3.04
N SER A 46 -20.49 0.65 4.32
CA SER A 46 -21.81 1.02 4.85
C SER A 46 -22.06 2.53 4.73
N VAL A 47 -23.33 2.92 4.71
CA VAL A 47 -23.72 4.33 4.82
C VAL A 47 -23.10 4.91 6.09
N ASN A 48 -22.58 6.14 6.01
CA ASN A 48 -21.80 6.84 7.05
C ASN A 48 -20.36 6.33 7.29
N CYS A 49 -19.83 5.47 6.44
CA CYS A 49 -18.39 5.19 6.41
C CYS A 49 -17.67 6.15 5.45
N PHE A 50 -16.41 6.42 5.76
CA PHE A 50 -15.47 7.06 4.86
C PHE A 50 -14.48 6.03 4.32
N ILE A 51 -14.00 6.26 3.10
CA ILE A 51 -12.94 5.48 2.47
C ILE A 51 -11.69 6.36 2.48
N ILE A 52 -10.57 5.80 2.91
CA ILE A 52 -9.29 6.48 2.94
C ILE A 52 -8.34 5.68 2.07
N ASP A 53 -7.90 6.29 0.97
CA ASP A 53 -6.84 5.75 0.11
C ASP A 53 -5.55 6.51 0.41
N THR A 54 -4.46 5.79 0.71
CA THR A 54 -3.17 6.37 1.08
C THR A 54 -2.06 5.93 0.14
N ASP A 55 -1.05 6.77 -0.05
CA ASP A 55 0.14 6.48 -0.84
C ASP A 55 1.40 7.02 -0.15
N GLY A 56 2.39 6.15 0.02
CA GLY A 56 3.69 6.45 0.59
C GLY A 56 4.71 6.79 -0.48
N PHE A 57 5.37 7.94 -0.33
CA PHE A 57 6.44 8.38 -1.22
C PHE A 57 7.81 8.28 -0.55
N VAL A 58 8.76 7.62 -1.22
CA VAL A 58 10.17 7.56 -0.78
C VAL A 58 11.10 7.76 -1.97
N LYS A 59 12.08 8.66 -1.81
CA LYS A 59 13.16 8.92 -2.77
C LYS A 59 14.50 8.97 -2.05
N GLU A 60 15.60 8.88 -2.82
CA GLU A 60 16.97 9.09 -2.32
C GLU A 60 17.30 8.18 -1.13
N ASN A 61 17.04 6.88 -1.27
CA ASN A 61 17.28 5.87 -0.23
C ASN A 61 16.63 6.19 1.14
N GLY A 62 15.47 6.87 1.13
CA GLY A 62 14.76 7.15 2.37
C GLY A 62 15.08 8.50 2.99
N ILE A 63 15.82 9.39 2.31
CA ILE A 63 16.12 10.75 2.79
C ILE A 63 14.93 11.68 2.57
N ILE A 64 14.24 11.54 1.43
CA ILE A 64 13.06 12.34 1.12
C ILE A 64 11.86 11.41 1.18
N THR A 65 11.04 11.57 2.22
CA THR A 65 9.80 10.83 2.36
C THR A 65 8.61 11.72 2.62
N ALA A 66 7.48 11.27 2.09
CA ALA A 66 6.19 11.88 2.30
C ALA A 66 5.12 10.80 2.30
N THR A 67 3.94 11.16 2.75
CA THR A 67 2.73 10.38 2.57
C THR A 67 1.62 11.29 2.10
N SER A 68 0.65 10.72 1.43
CA SER A 68 -0.55 11.42 1.00
C SER A 68 -1.74 10.49 1.08
N GLY A 69 -2.94 11.08 1.04
CA GLY A 69 -4.15 10.31 0.90
C GLY A 69 -5.33 11.13 0.48
N ILE A 70 -6.37 10.42 0.09
CA ILE A 70 -7.65 10.97 -0.35
C ILE A 70 -8.74 10.34 0.50
N ILE A 71 -9.70 11.16 0.92
CA ILE A 71 -10.87 10.71 1.66
C ILE A 71 -12.09 10.82 0.76
N HIS A 72 -12.84 9.73 0.65
CA HIS A 72 -14.10 9.65 -0.07
C HIS A 72 -15.27 9.32 0.88
N ASP A 73 -16.47 9.72 0.52
CA ASP A 73 -17.69 9.28 1.20
C ASP A 73 -18.04 7.81 0.85
N TYR A 74 -19.10 7.28 1.47
CA TYR A 74 -19.59 5.93 1.19
C TYR A 74 -20.08 5.71 -0.25
N CYS A 75 -20.24 6.76 -1.05
CA CYS A 75 -20.53 6.72 -2.48
C CYS A 75 -19.29 6.78 -3.37
N GLY A 76 -18.11 6.97 -2.79
CA GLY A 76 -16.88 7.21 -3.53
C GLY A 76 -16.72 8.67 -3.98
N ALA A 77 -17.60 9.58 -3.54
CA ALA A 77 -17.45 10.99 -3.83
C ALA A 77 -16.26 11.55 -3.04
N TRP A 78 -15.38 12.29 -3.74
CA TRP A 78 -14.23 12.94 -3.12
C TRP A 78 -14.68 13.96 -2.06
N ILE A 79 -14.05 13.94 -0.89
CA ILE A 79 -14.29 14.89 0.21
C ILE A 79 -13.08 15.82 0.36
N CYS A 80 -11.90 15.26 0.52
CA CYS A 80 -10.66 16.01 0.71
C CYS A 80 -9.42 15.16 0.42
N GLN A 81 -8.26 15.81 0.46
CA GLN A 81 -6.95 15.16 0.37
C GLN A 81 -6.00 15.70 1.44
N PHE A 82 -4.98 14.91 1.79
CA PHE A 82 -3.91 15.32 2.69
C PHE A 82 -2.54 14.91 2.13
N MET A 83 -1.50 15.62 2.56
CA MET A 83 -0.12 15.30 2.26
C MET A 83 0.79 15.77 3.40
N THR A 84 1.67 14.88 3.86
CA THR A 84 2.60 15.16 4.96
C THR A 84 4.02 14.73 4.59
N ARG A 85 4.99 15.63 4.78
CA ARG A 85 6.42 15.29 4.70
C ARG A 85 6.85 14.63 6.02
N LEU A 86 7.46 13.46 5.95
CA LEU A 86 7.79 12.63 7.13
C LEU A 86 9.27 12.71 7.54
N GLY A 87 10.13 13.28 6.68
CA GLY A 87 11.57 13.32 6.88
C GLY A 87 12.24 12.10 6.27
N SER A 88 12.94 11.30 7.07
CA SER A 88 13.62 10.09 6.62
C SER A 88 12.94 8.82 7.13
N CYS A 89 12.47 7.96 6.23
CA CYS A 89 11.92 6.65 6.58
C CYS A 89 12.00 5.67 5.38
N ASN A 90 11.66 4.40 5.61
CA ASN A 90 11.49 3.44 4.51
C ASN A 90 10.06 3.52 3.94
N SER A 91 9.82 2.83 2.82
CA SER A 91 8.54 2.85 2.12
C SER A 91 7.38 2.34 2.98
N VAL A 92 7.61 1.28 3.77
CA VAL A 92 6.58 0.71 4.64
C VAL A 92 6.14 1.71 5.71
N LEU A 93 7.09 2.43 6.32
CA LEU A 93 6.77 3.47 7.29
C LEU A 93 6.03 4.65 6.65
N ALA A 94 6.40 5.05 5.42
CA ALA A 94 5.69 6.12 4.71
C ALA A 94 4.21 5.78 4.47
N GLU A 95 3.91 4.53 4.11
CA GLU A 95 2.53 4.04 3.97
C GLU A 95 1.77 4.05 5.31
N LEU A 96 2.39 3.55 6.38
CA LEU A 96 1.76 3.48 7.70
C LEU A 96 1.46 4.86 8.29
N TRP A 97 2.35 5.82 8.06
CA TRP A 97 2.09 7.21 8.42
C TRP A 97 0.89 7.78 7.66
N GLY A 98 0.71 7.41 6.39
CA GLY A 98 -0.47 7.78 5.61
C GLY A 98 -1.76 7.30 6.26
N MET A 99 -1.80 6.03 6.64
CA MET A 99 -2.94 5.44 7.35
C MET A 99 -3.22 6.18 8.67
N LEU A 100 -2.17 6.48 9.44
CA LEU A 100 -2.32 7.20 10.70
C LEU A 100 -2.79 8.64 10.52
N HIS A 101 -2.35 9.33 9.46
CA HIS A 101 -2.77 10.71 9.17
C HIS A 101 -4.19 10.81 8.62
N GLY A 102 -4.69 9.74 7.97
CA GLY A 102 -6.04 9.68 7.45
C GLY A 102 -7.11 9.30 8.49
N LEU A 103 -6.71 8.66 9.60
CA LEU A 103 -7.56 8.31 10.75
C LEU A 103 -7.79 9.51 11.68
#